data_AF-A0A1V9X1N1-F1
#
_entry.id   AF-A0A1V9X1N1-F1
#
_cell.length_a   1.000
_cell.length_b   1.000
_cell.length_c   1.000
_cell.angle_alpha   90.00
_cell.angle_beta   90.00
_cell.angle_gamma   90.00
#
_symmetry.space_group_name_H-M   'P 1'
#
loop_
_entity.id
_entity.type
_entity.pdbx_description
1 polymer ?
#
loop_
_entity_poly.entity_id
_entity_poly.type
_entity_poly.pdbx_seq_one_letter_code
_entity_poly.pdbx_strand_id
1 'polypeptide(L)' 'CGARFMSTVQALLELEEKRFRCSHCPYQTNDVGNFRRHELIHSGTKPFKCVLCDFRSAWRKSIKSHMINVHKTLE' A
#
# COMPACT_ATOMS: atom_id res chain seq x y z
N CYS A 1 -35.12 9.66 -6.85
CA CYS A 1 -35.43 8.27 -6.48
C CYS A 1 -35.25 7.41 -7.74
N GLY A 2 -34.14 6.71 -7.85
CA GLY A 2 -33.80 5.97 -9.07
C GLY A 2 -32.74 4.93 -8.76
N ALA A 3 -33.01 4.11 -7.75
CA ALA A 3 -32.19 2.95 -7.44
C ALA A 3 -32.28 2.00 -8.64
N ARG A 4 -31.29 2.06 -9.52
CA ARG A 4 -31.13 1.10 -10.60
C ARG A 4 -30.61 -0.18 -9.95
N PHE A 5 -31.49 -1.17 -9.85
CA PHE A 5 -31.22 -2.48 -9.28
C PHE A 5 -29.96 -3.08 -9.93
N MET A 6 -28.87 -3.17 -9.17
CA MET A 6 -27.62 -3.78 -9.61
C MET A 6 -27.76 -5.30 -9.43
N SER A 7 -27.94 -6.02 -10.55
CA SER A 7 -27.84 -7.48 -10.59
C SER A 7 -26.48 -7.90 -10.04
N THR A 8 -26.49 -8.83 -9.08
CA THR A 8 -25.33 -9.31 -8.32
C THR A 8 -24.20 -9.87 -9.20
N VAL A 9 -24.50 -10.20 -10.46
CA VAL A 9 -23.55 -10.75 -11.43
C VAL A 9 -22.71 -9.67 -12.11
N GLN A 10 -23.23 -8.45 -12.33
CA GLN A 10 -22.49 -7.35 -12.97
C GLN A 10 -21.34 -6.82 -12.09
N ALA A 11 -21.55 -6.81 -10.76
CA ALA A 11 -20.55 -6.32 -9.81
C ALA A 11 -19.33 -7.24 -9.66
N LEU A 12 -19.48 -8.55 -9.91
CA LEU A 12 -18.40 -9.54 -9.72
C LEU A 12 -17.35 -9.49 -10.84
N LEU A 13 -17.75 -9.19 -12.07
CA LEU A 13 -16.86 -9.09 -13.24
C LEU A 13 -16.07 -7.76 -13.27
N GLU A 14 -16.69 -6.63 -12.91
CA GLU A 14 -15.99 -5.34 -12.76
C GLU A 14 -14.92 -5.36 -11.65
N LEU A 15 -15.07 -6.27 -10.68
CA LEU A 15 -14.13 -6.44 -9.58
C LEU A 15 -12.84 -7.17 -9.98
N GLU A 16 -12.82 -7.94 -11.06
CA GLU A 16 -11.61 -8.61 -11.58
C GLU A 16 -10.80 -7.72 -12.53
N GLU A 17 -11.45 -6.86 -13.30
CA GLU A 17 -10.79 -5.98 -14.27
C GLU A 17 -10.02 -4.82 -13.63
N LYS A 18 -10.33 -4.47 -12.38
CA LYS A 18 -9.72 -3.33 -11.66
C LYS A 18 -8.70 -3.71 -10.58
N ARG A 19 -8.21 -4.95 -10.58
CA ARG A 19 -7.18 -5.41 -9.62
C ARG A 19 -5.79 -5.28 -10.21
N PHE A 20 -4.92 -4.58 -9.48
CA PHE A 20 -3.48 -4.59 -9.72
C PHE A 20 -2.91 -5.89 -9.15
N ARG A 21 -2.48 -6.79 -10.04
CA ARG A 21 -1.82 -8.06 -9.72
C ARG A 21 -0.30 -7.90 -9.81
N CYS A 22 0.40 -8.42 -8.79
CA CYS A 22 1.86 -8.46 -8.82
C CYS A 22 2.34 -9.55 -9.78
N SER A 23 3.38 -9.26 -10.56
CA SER A 23 4.01 -10.22 -11.47
C SER A 23 4.97 -11.18 -10.77
N HIS A 24 5.42 -10.85 -9.55
CA HIS A 24 6.43 -11.60 -8.81
C HIS A 24 5.86 -12.49 -7.70
N CYS A 25 4.59 -12.32 -7.32
CA CYS A 25 3.94 -13.10 -6.26
C CYS A 25 2.41 -13.05 -6.42
N PRO A 26 1.63 -13.89 -5.71
CA PRO A 26 0.16 -13.93 -5.83
C PRO A 26 -0.56 -12.73 -5.19
N TYR A 27 0.16 -11.65 -4.83
CA TYR A 27 -0.44 -10.46 -4.25
C TYR A 27 -1.28 -9.71 -5.28
N GLN A 28 -2.49 -9.30 -4.87
CA GLN A 28 -3.37 -8.48 -5.68
C GLN A 28 -4.14 -7.49 -4.81
N THR A 29 -4.40 -6.30 -5.36
CA THR A 29 -5.18 -5.26 -4.68
C THR A 29 -5.95 -4.43 -5.69
N ASN A 30 -7.08 -3.88 -5.28
CA ASN A 30 -7.84 -2.91 -6.08
C ASN A 30 -7.37 -1.46 -5.88
N ASP A 31 -6.36 -1.24 -5.03
CA ASP A 31 -5.82 0.09 -4.72
C ASP A 31 -4.42 0.27 -5.33
N VAL A 32 -4.26 1.27 -6.20
CA VAL A 32 -2.99 1.59 -6.88
C VAL A 32 -1.88 1.92 -5.87
N GLY A 33 -2.19 2.63 -4.79
CA GLY A 33 -1.22 3.03 -3.77
C GLY A 33 -0.67 1.83 -3.00
N ASN A 34 -1.54 0.89 -2.65
CA ASN A 34 -1.17 -0.39 -2.06
C ASN A 34 -0.32 -1.22 -3.01
N PHE A 35 -0.67 -1.24 -4.30
CA PHE A 35 0.10 -1.97 -5.31
C PHE A 35 1.51 -1.41 -5.47
N ARG A 36 1.66 -0.09 -5.68
CA ARG A 36 2.97 0.56 -5.77
C ARG A 36 3.81 0.36 -4.51
N ARG A 37 3.19 0.43 -3.33
CA ARG A 37 3.88 0.15 -2.06
C ARG A 37 4.33 -1.31 -1.97
N HIS A 38 3.53 -2.23 -2.47
CA HIS A 38 3.87 -3.65 -2.51
C HIS A 38 5.09 -3.90 -3.43
N GLU A 39 5.18 -3.23 -4.59
CA GLU A 39 6.35 -3.32 -5.48
C GLU A 39 7.66 -2.90 -4.82
N LEU A 40 7.61 -2.04 -3.79
CA LEU A 40 8.80 -1.67 -3.00
C LEU A 40 9.41 -2.87 -2.26
N ILE A 41 8.61 -3.89 -1.95
CA ILE A 41 9.07 -5.11 -1.27
C ILE A 41 9.97 -5.92 -2.20
N HIS A 42 9.60 -6.04 -3.48
CA HIS A 42 10.36 -6.78 -4.48
C HIS A 42 11.62 -6.04 -4.90
N SER A 43 11.54 -4.72 -5.07
CA SER A 43 12.70 -3.89 -5.42
C SER A 43 13.66 -3.62 -4.26
N GLY A 44 13.27 -3.94 -3.02
CA GLY A 44 14.03 -3.62 -1.82
C GLY A 44 14.16 -2.11 -1.57
N THR A 45 13.40 -1.29 -2.29
CA THR A 45 13.48 0.17 -2.19
C THR A 45 12.85 0.64 -0.89
N LYS A 46 13.56 1.53 -0.20
CA LYS A 46 13.12 2.11 1.08
C LYS A 46 13.14 3.62 0.96
N PRO A 47 12.09 4.22 0.34
CA PRO A 47 12.06 5.66 0.04
C PRO A 47 12.05 6.53 1.29
N PHE A 48 11.62 6.01 2.43
CA PHE A 48 11.56 6.80 3.66
C PHE A 48 12.85 6.59 4.46
N LYS A 49 13.69 7.63 4.55
CA LYS A 49 14.89 7.67 5.39
C LYS A 49 14.61 8.44 6.67
N CYS A 50 15.11 7.95 7.81
CA CYS A 50 15.19 8.73 9.03
C CYS A 50 16.13 9.93 8.84
N VAL A 51 15.78 11.10 9.39
CA VAL A 51 16.64 12.29 9.29
C VAL A 51 17.73 12.32 10.36
N LEU A 52 17.60 11.50 11.40
CA LEU A 52 18.49 11.46 12.56
C LEU A 52 19.46 10.25 12.54
N CYS A 53 19.19 9.24 11.71
CA CYS A 53 20.07 8.07 11.55
C CYS A 53 19.89 7.43 10.16
N ASP A 54 20.64 6.35 9.88
CA ASP A 54 20.58 5.65 8.59
C ASP A 54 19.44 4.63 8.46
N PHE A 55 18.51 4.59 9.42
CA PHE A 55 17.33 3.74 9.32
C PHE A 55 16.47 4.14 8.11
N ARG A 56 16.07 3.14 7.32
CA ARG A 56 15.21 3.31 6.14
C ARG A 56 14.04 2.34 6.21
N SER A 57 12.89 2.77 5.70
CA SER A 57 11.68 1.96 5.61
C SER A 57 11.01 2.14 4.26
N ALA A 58 10.32 1.09 3.81
CA ALA A 58 9.42 1.18 2.69
C ALA A 58 8.14 1.96 3.04
N TRP A 59 7.79 2.08 4.32
CA TRP A 59 6.47 2.56 4.77
C TRP A 59 6.61 3.72 5.78
N ARG A 60 5.83 4.80 5.56
CA ARG A 60 5.80 6.00 6.42
C ARG A 60 5.47 5.69 7.89
N LYS A 61 4.49 4.81 8.14
CA LYS A 61 4.09 4.43 9.51
C LYS A 61 5.24 3.84 10.31
N SER A 62 6.14 3.10 9.66
CA SER A 62 7.30 2.50 10.32
C SER A 62 8.36 3.55 10.64
N ILE A 63 8.57 4.57 9.77
CA ILE A 63 9.43 5.71 10.14
C ILE A 63 8.84 6.48 11.30
N LYS A 64 7.54 6.80 11.28
CA LYS A 64 6.89 7.52 12.40
C LYS A 64 7.08 6.77 13.72
N SER A 65 6.81 5.47 13.75
CA SER A 65 7.04 4.63 14.92
C SER A 65 8.52 4.60 15.33
N HIS A 66 9.44 4.50 14.37
CA HIS A 66 10.88 4.58 14.63
C HIS A 66 11.28 5.92 15.27
N MET A 67 10.77 7.04 14.75
CA MET A 67 11.07 8.38 15.27
C MET A 67 10.58 8.53 16.72
N ILE A 68 9.37 8.05 17.02
CA ILE A 68 8.80 8.12 18.38
C ILE A 68 9.56 7.20 19.35
N ASN A 69 9.89 5.97 18.94
CA ASN A 69 10.47 4.99 19.86
C ASN A 69 11.99 5.11 20.02
N VAL A 70 12.71 5.40 18.94
CA VAL A 70 14.18 5.45 18.93
C VAL A 70 14.68 6.86 19.23
N HIS A 71 14.06 7.87 18.61
CA HIS A 71 14.49 9.26 18.77
C HIS A 71 13.63 10.06 19.76
N LYS A 72 12.55 9.46 20.29
CA LYS A 72 11.62 10.11 21.24
C LYS A 72 11.11 11.46 20.74
N THR A 73 11.07 11.64 19.41
CA THR A 73 10.47 12.82 18.78
C THR A 73 8.96 12.71 18.93
N LEU A 74 8.41 13.57 19.77
CA LEU A 74 6.98 13.86 19.84
C LEU A 74 6.63 14.66 18.59
N GLU A 75 5.47 14.37 17.99
CA GLU A 75 4.90 15.24 16.95
C GLU A 75 4.66 16.65 17.48
#